data_AF-A0A351KYG7-F1
#
_entry.id   AF-A0A351KYG7-F1
#
_cell.length_a   1.000
_cell.length_b   1.000
_cell.length_c   1.000
_cell.angle_alpha   90.00
_cell.angle_beta   90.00
_cell.angle_gamma   90.00
#
_symmetry.space_group_name_H-M   'P 1'
#
loop_
_entity.id
_entity.type
_entity.pdbx_description
1 polymer ?
#
loop_
_entity_poly.entity_id
_entity_poly.type
_entity_poly.pdbx_seq_one_letter_code
_entity_poly.pdbx_strand_id
1 'polypeptide(L)'
;NLIDAYSGNPLALKIIATTIQDVFGGSISRFLSGGLFLGDFSDRISSQLARLTPLEKQILSQLATESQPIYPNQLRLKIPPCSDSDFIKGLESLVRRSLIEIVTQNSETLCTLQIVVRNYFQINSGLD
;
A
#
# COMPACT_ATOMS: atom_id res chain seq x y z
N ASN A 1 3.02 14.15 -4.01
CA ASN A 1 2.70 15.31 -3.14
C ASN A 1 1.87 14.81 -1.94
N LEU A 2 1.40 15.64 -1.01
CA LEU A 2 0.57 15.14 0.13
C LEU A 2 -0.77 14.54 -0.34
N ILE A 3 -1.38 15.07 -1.40
CA ILE A 3 -2.65 14.56 -1.94
C ILE A 3 -2.48 13.11 -2.39
N ASP A 4 -1.43 12.82 -3.16
CA ASP A 4 -1.14 11.46 -3.64
C ASP A 4 -0.83 10.51 -2.48
N ALA A 5 -0.08 10.99 -1.47
CA ALA A 5 0.35 10.18 -0.35
C ALA A 5 -0.80 9.71 0.55
N TYR A 6 -1.89 10.48 0.60
CA TYR A 6 -3.11 10.16 1.35
C TYR A 6 -4.30 9.83 0.44
N SER A 7 -4.05 9.50 -0.83
CA SER A 7 -5.06 9.14 -1.84
C SER A 7 -6.23 10.13 -1.94
N GLY A 8 -5.99 11.42 -1.70
CA GLY A 8 -7.03 12.46 -1.72
C GLY A 8 -8.07 12.38 -0.59
N ASN A 9 -7.86 11.57 0.47
CA ASN A 9 -8.78 11.46 1.59
C ASN A 9 -8.87 12.79 2.38
N PRO A 10 -9.98 13.55 2.34
CA PRO A 10 -10.05 14.89 2.94
C PRO A 10 -9.87 14.89 4.47
N LEU A 11 -10.30 13.82 5.14
CA LEU A 11 -10.12 13.67 6.58
C LEU A 11 -8.65 13.43 6.92
N ALA A 12 -7.98 12.53 6.19
CA ALA A 12 -6.54 12.28 6.35
C ALA A 12 -5.74 13.57 6.11
N LEU A 13 -6.05 14.29 5.02
CA LEU A 13 -5.41 15.55 4.68
C LEU A 13 -5.63 16.62 5.76
N LYS A 14 -6.82 16.69 6.36
CA LYS A 14 -7.10 17.62 7.47
C LYS A 14 -6.26 17.29 8.71
N ILE A 15 -6.20 16.01 9.09
CA ILE A 15 -5.40 15.54 10.24
C ILE A 15 -3.91 15.89 10.02
N ILE A 16 -3.40 15.61 8.83
CA ILE A 16 -1.99 15.88 8.50
C ILE A 16 -1.71 17.38 8.41
N ALA A 17 -2.63 18.18 7.86
CA ALA A 17 -2.50 19.63 7.86
C ALA A 17 -2.41 20.19 9.29
N THR A 18 -3.22 19.69 10.22
CA THR A 18 -3.12 20.07 11.65
C THR A 18 -1.79 19.63 12.26
N THR A 19 -1.33 18.40 12.00
CA THR A 19 -0.02 17.94 12.48
C THR A 19 1.13 18.78 11.94
N ILE A 20 1.12 19.13 10.66
CA ILE A 20 2.12 20.00 10.04
C ILE A 20 2.13 21.38 10.72
N GLN A 21 0.96 21.94 10.98
CA GLN A 21 0.83 23.25 11.64
C GLN A 21 1.32 23.21 13.08
N ASP A 22 0.84 22.25 13.87
CA ASP A 22 1.01 22.21 15.32
C ASP A 22 2.39 21.67 15.74
N VAL A 23 2.94 20.70 15.00
CA VAL A 23 4.20 20.01 15.36
C VAL A 23 5.39 20.53 14.54
N PHE A 24 5.16 20.85 13.27
CA PHE A 24 6.23 21.28 12.35
C PHE A 24 6.21 22.79 12.05
N GLY A 25 5.36 23.56 12.76
CA GLY A 25 5.26 25.00 12.60
C GLY A 25 4.85 25.43 11.18
N GLY A 26 4.04 24.61 10.51
CA GLY A 26 3.63 24.82 9.11
C GLY A 26 4.66 24.36 8.07
N SER A 27 5.82 23.81 8.49
CA SER A 27 6.87 23.40 7.55
C SER A 27 6.63 22.01 6.96
N ILE A 28 6.08 21.97 5.75
CA ILE A 28 5.88 20.73 4.97
C ILE A 28 7.23 20.03 4.72
N SER A 29 8.30 20.79 4.41
CA SER A 29 9.62 20.21 4.16
C SER A 29 10.19 19.49 5.38
N ARG A 30 10.01 20.03 6.60
CA ARG A 30 10.42 19.35 7.83
C ARG A 30 9.58 18.12 8.12
N PHE A 31 8.27 18.19 7.89
CA PHE A 31 7.38 17.04 7.99
C PHE A 31 7.83 15.90 7.07
N LEU A 32 8.07 16.19 5.79
CA LEU A 32 8.50 15.19 4.81
C LEU A 32 9.92 14.66 5.06
N SER A 33 10.78 15.44 5.71
CA SER A 33 12.15 15.00 6.06
C SER A 33 12.20 13.89 7.10
N GLY A 34 11.15 13.72 7.91
CA GLY A 34 11.03 12.65 8.90
C GLY A 34 10.44 11.34 8.37
N GLY A 35 10.14 11.26 7.07
CA GLY A 35 9.36 10.18 6.48
C GLY A 35 7.85 10.47 6.50
N LEU A 36 7.08 9.76 5.68
CA LEU A 36 5.65 9.97 5.59
C LEU A 36 4.96 9.51 6.89
N PHE A 37 4.27 10.40 7.60
CA PHE A 37 3.55 10.01 8.82
C PHE A 37 2.21 9.35 8.46
N LEU A 38 2.04 8.07 8.78
CA LEU A 38 0.75 7.38 8.60
C LEU A 38 -0.19 7.55 9.80
N GLY A 39 0.30 7.93 10.98
CA GLY A 39 -0.53 8.05 12.20
C GLY A 39 -1.44 6.85 12.44
N ASP A 40 -2.70 7.10 12.80
CA ASP A 40 -3.74 6.09 13.05
C ASP A 40 -4.05 5.17 11.84
N PHE A 41 -3.62 5.53 10.62
CA PHE A 41 -3.76 4.65 9.46
C PHE A 41 -2.82 3.44 9.55
N SER A 42 -1.68 3.56 10.22
CA SER A 42 -0.71 2.46 10.40
C SER A 42 -1.35 1.28 11.15
N ASP A 43 -2.00 1.53 12.28
CA ASP A 43 -2.64 0.50 13.10
C ASP A 43 -3.83 -0.18 12.38
N ARG A 44 -4.56 0.60 11.58
CA ARG A 44 -5.65 0.05 10.76
C ARG A 44 -5.11 -0.84 9.65
N ILE A 45 -4.03 -0.44 8.98
CA ILE A 45 -3.38 -1.26 7.95
C ILE A 45 -2.79 -2.51 8.59
N SER A 46 -2.06 -2.40 9.69
CA SER A 46 -1.46 -3.55 10.39
C SER A 46 -2.53 -4.57 10.81
N SER A 47 -3.68 -4.10 11.32
CA SER A 47 -4.83 -4.96 11.65
C SER A 47 -5.43 -5.66 10.43
N GLN A 48 -5.53 -4.97 9.28
CA GLN A 48 -5.99 -5.58 8.02
C GLN A 48 -5.01 -6.65 7.53
N LEU A 49 -3.71 -6.37 7.58
CA LEU A 49 -2.64 -7.28 7.18
C LEU A 49 -2.57 -8.53 8.07
N ALA A 50 -2.81 -8.39 9.37
CA ALA A 50 -2.81 -9.51 10.32
C ALA A 50 -3.85 -10.59 9.96
N ARG A 51 -4.98 -10.18 9.37
CA ARG A 51 -6.12 -11.04 8.98
C ARG A 51 -5.99 -11.65 7.59
N LEU A 52 -4.86 -11.45 6.92
CA LEU A 52 -4.59 -12.05 5.62
C LEU A 52 -4.17 -13.52 5.78
N THR A 53 -4.64 -14.34 4.85
CA THR A 53 -4.19 -15.72 4.64
C THR A 53 -2.70 -15.74 4.24
N PRO A 54 -2.02 -16.89 4.38
CA PRO A 54 -0.62 -17.01 3.96
C PRO A 54 -0.40 -16.65 2.48
N LEU A 55 -1.31 -17.06 1.59
CA LEU A 55 -1.21 -16.75 0.16
C LEU A 55 -1.40 -15.25 -0.11
N GLU A 56 -2.39 -14.61 0.51
CA GLU A 56 -2.59 -13.16 0.39
C GLU A 56 -1.35 -12.38 0.88
N LYS A 57 -0.73 -12.82 1.98
CA LYS A 57 0.52 -12.22 2.47
C LYS A 57 1.66 -12.39 1.46
N GLN A 58 1.81 -13.56 0.85
CA GLN A 58 2.84 -13.79 -0.18
C GLN A 58 2.65 -12.90 -1.41
N ILE A 59 1.42 -12.79 -1.92
CA ILE A 59 1.09 -11.89 -3.04
C ILE A 59 1.46 -10.45 -2.69
N LEU A 60 1.06 -10.00 -1.50
CA LEU A 60 1.22 -8.63 -1.05
C LEU A 60 2.69 -8.29 -0.74
N SER A 61 3.44 -9.21 -0.12
CA SER A 61 4.89 -9.09 0.08
C SER A 61 5.64 -9.03 -1.24
N GLN A 62 5.27 -9.86 -2.23
CA GLN A 62 5.89 -9.78 -3.55
C GLN A 62 5.63 -8.43 -4.21
N LEU A 63 4.38 -7.95 -4.20
CA LEU A 63 4.03 -6.62 -4.72
C LEU A 63 4.75 -5.47 -4.00
N ALA A 64 5.06 -5.61 -2.71
CA ALA A 64 5.83 -4.62 -1.96
C ALA A 64 7.28 -4.47 -2.46
N THR A 65 7.84 -5.53 -3.05
CA THR A 65 9.17 -5.49 -3.67
C THR A 65 9.17 -4.87 -5.07
N GLU A 66 8.01 -4.82 -5.75
CA GLU A 66 7.90 -4.30 -7.11
C GLU A 66 7.83 -2.77 -7.11
N SER A 67 8.79 -2.12 -7.76
CA SER A 67 8.84 -0.66 -7.87
C SER A 67 7.79 -0.09 -8.84
N GLN A 68 7.23 -0.92 -9.72
CA GLN A 68 6.24 -0.57 -10.74
C GLN A 68 5.10 -1.59 -10.74
N PRO A 69 3.91 -1.26 -11.29
CA PRO A 69 2.85 -2.23 -11.48
C PRO A 69 3.34 -3.43 -12.31
N ILE A 70 2.91 -4.63 -11.92
CA ILE A 70 3.34 -5.91 -12.51
C ILE A 70 2.15 -6.68 -13.08
N TYR A 71 2.38 -7.43 -14.16
CA TYR A 71 1.35 -8.29 -14.72
C TYR A 71 0.99 -9.44 -13.76
N PRO A 72 -0.30 -9.81 -13.61
CA PRO A 72 -0.70 -10.91 -12.73
C PRO A 72 -0.02 -12.25 -13.05
N ASN A 73 0.23 -12.54 -14.33
CA ASN A 73 0.94 -13.76 -14.74
C ASN A 73 2.43 -13.75 -14.32
N GLN A 74 3.11 -12.60 -14.37
CA GLN A 74 4.47 -12.45 -13.89
C GLN A 74 4.52 -12.54 -12.37
N LEU A 75 3.57 -11.91 -11.68
CA LEU A 75 3.44 -12.01 -10.23
C LEU A 75 3.25 -13.45 -9.77
N ARG A 76 2.42 -14.23 -10.49
CA ARG A 76 2.20 -15.65 -10.21
C ARG A 76 3.50 -16.47 -10.26
N LEU A 77 4.44 -16.12 -11.14
CA LEU A 77 5.73 -16.81 -11.27
C LEU A 77 6.72 -16.46 -10.14
N LYS A 78 6.53 -15.33 -9.46
CA LYS A 78 7.44 -14.85 -8.40
C LYS A 78 7.02 -15.29 -6.99
N ILE A 79 5.78 -15.74 -6.80
CA ILE A 79 5.29 -16.24 -5.51
C ILE A 79 5.40 -17.78 -5.42
N PRO A 80 5.38 -18.35 -4.20
CA PRO A 80 5.33 -19.81 -4.03
C PRO A 80 4.20 -20.50 -4.83
N PRO A 81 4.38 -21.76 -5.24
CA PRO A 81 3.36 -22.48 -6.01
C PRO A 81 2.00 -22.56 -5.30
N CYS A 82 0.94 -22.27 -6.05
CA CYS A 82 -0.46 -22.39 -5.64
C CYS A 82 -1.35 -22.72 -6.86
N SER A 83 -2.63 -23.04 -6.67
CA SER A 83 -3.53 -23.20 -7.82
C SER A 83 -3.87 -21.83 -8.43
N ASP A 84 -4.19 -21.78 -9.73
CA ASP A 84 -4.63 -20.54 -10.37
C ASP A 84 -5.92 -20.02 -9.74
N SER A 85 -6.82 -20.93 -9.32
CA SER A 85 -8.05 -20.58 -8.60
C SER A 85 -7.75 -19.86 -7.29
N ASP A 86 -6.80 -20.35 -6.51
CA ASP A 86 -6.44 -19.74 -5.22
C ASP A 86 -5.72 -18.41 -5.42
N PHE A 87 -4.86 -18.31 -6.44
CA PHE A 87 -4.19 -17.05 -6.79
C PHE A 87 -5.20 -15.96 -7.16
N ILE A 88 -6.17 -16.26 -8.03
CA ILE A 88 -7.22 -15.32 -8.42
C ILE A 88 -8.08 -14.92 -7.22
N LYS A 89 -8.51 -15.88 -6.38
CA LYS A 89 -9.24 -15.57 -5.13
C LYS A 89 -8.44 -14.68 -4.18
N GLY A 90 -7.13 -14.90 -4.10
CA GLY A 90 -6.20 -14.07 -3.33
C GLY A 90 -6.19 -12.64 -3.84
N LEU A 91 -6.03 -12.44 -5.15
CA LEU A 91 -6.09 -11.11 -5.78
C LEU A 91 -7.45 -10.44 -5.56
N GLU A 92 -8.56 -11.13 -5.83
CA GLU A 92 -9.91 -10.58 -5.62
C GLU A 92 -10.15 -10.16 -4.18
N SER A 93 -9.72 -10.96 -3.21
CA SER A 93 -9.84 -10.64 -1.79
C SER A 93 -9.02 -9.39 -1.43
N LEU A 94 -7.78 -9.28 -1.92
CA LEU A 94 -6.92 -8.11 -1.70
C LEU A 94 -7.48 -6.84 -2.35
N VAL A 95 -8.05 -6.92 -3.55
CA VAL A 95 -8.76 -5.82 -4.21
C VAL A 95 -9.98 -5.39 -3.39
N ARG A 96 -10.81 -6.35 -2.95
CA ARG A 96 -12.01 -6.08 -2.14
C ARG A 96 -11.68 -5.41 -0.80
N ARG A 97 -10.51 -5.74 -0.23
CA ARG A 97 -9.97 -5.11 0.99
C ARG A 97 -9.27 -3.77 0.73
N SER A 98 -9.20 -3.32 -0.54
CA SER A 98 -8.51 -2.08 -0.93
C SER A 98 -7.02 -2.07 -0.54
N LEU A 99 -6.36 -3.23 -0.56
CA LEU A 99 -4.93 -3.34 -0.26
C LEU A 99 -4.06 -3.27 -1.51
N ILE A 100 -4.63 -3.72 -2.64
CA ILE A 100 -4.03 -3.64 -3.98
C ILE A 100 -5.02 -2.95 -4.91
N GLU A 101 -4.52 -2.51 -6.05
CA GLU A 101 -5.31 -1.97 -7.14
C GLU A 101 -4.91 -2.62 -8.46
N ILE A 102 -5.91 -2.76 -9.33
CA ILE A 102 -5.73 -3.21 -10.71
C ILE A 102 -5.77 -1.98 -11.59
N VAL A 103 -4.68 -1.72 -12.31
CA VAL A 103 -4.53 -0.55 -13.16
C VAL A 103 -4.45 -0.98 -14.61
N THR A 104 -5.04 -0.19 -15.50
CA THR A 104 -4.92 -0.39 -16.94
C THR A 104 -3.88 0.56 -17.51
N GLN A 105 -2.81 0.03 -18.09
CA GLN A 105 -1.79 0.81 -18.80
C GLN A 105 -1.62 0.22 -20.20
N ASN A 106 -1.66 1.04 -21.24
CA ASN A 106 -1.51 0.59 -22.64
C ASN A 106 -2.45 -0.57 -23.04
N SER A 107 -3.68 -0.56 -22.53
CA SER A 107 -4.68 -1.65 -22.71
C SER A 107 -4.33 -2.97 -22.00
N GLU A 108 -3.35 -2.95 -21.12
CA GLU A 108 -2.94 -4.12 -20.33
C GLU A 108 -3.30 -3.96 -18.86
N THR A 109 -3.64 -5.09 -18.23
CA THR A 109 -4.03 -5.16 -16.83
C THR A 109 -2.84 -5.47 -15.95
N LEU A 110 -2.48 -4.52 -15.08
CA LEU A 110 -1.37 -4.61 -14.13
C LEU A 110 -1.90 -4.55 -12.70
N CYS A 111 -1.12 -5.06 -11.77
CA CYS A 111 -1.41 -5.09 -10.34
C CYS A 111 -0.34 -4.30 -9.58
N THR A 112 -0.75 -3.49 -8.61
CA THR A 112 0.15 -2.80 -7.68
C THR A 112 -0.49 -2.69 -6.30
N LEU A 113 0.31 -2.44 -5.26
CA LEU A 113 -0.20 -1.98 -3.98
C LEU A 113 -0.87 -0.63 -4.12
N GLN A 114 -1.93 -0.39 -3.34
CA GLN A 114 -2.41 0.98 -3.15
C GLN A 114 -1.31 1.84 -2.52
N ILE A 115 -1.26 3.13 -2.89
CA ILE A 115 -0.21 4.05 -2.45
C ILE A 115 -0.06 4.10 -0.93
N VAL A 116 -1.16 4.11 -0.17
CA VAL A 116 -1.11 4.14 1.30
C VAL A 116 -0.51 2.86 1.91
N VAL A 117 -0.77 1.71 1.28
CA VAL A 117 -0.22 0.41 1.70
C VAL A 117 1.25 0.30 1.31
N ARG A 118 1.63 0.82 0.13
CA ARG A 118 3.03 0.94 -0.30
C ARG A 118 3.83 1.80 0.68
N ASN A 119 3.28 2.97 1.07
CA ASN A 119 3.90 3.85 2.05
C ASN A 119 4.05 3.14 3.41
N TYR A 120 3.05 2.35 3.84
CA TYR A 120 3.13 1.54 5.06
C TYR A 120 4.32 0.59 5.03
N PHE A 121 4.53 -0.14 3.92
CA PHE A 121 5.71 -0.99 3.80
C PHE A 121 6.99 -0.16 3.82
N GLN A 122 7.09 0.95 3.10
CA GLN A 122 8.31 1.77 3.08
C GLN A 122 8.71 2.30 4.48
N ILE A 123 7.74 2.66 5.30
CA ILE A 123 7.98 3.16 6.67
C ILE A 123 8.35 2.02 7.62
N ASN A 124 7.68 0.87 7.51
CA ASN A 124 7.86 -0.25 8.45
C ASN A 124 8.93 -1.27 7.99
N SER A 125 9.41 -1.22 6.76
CA SER A 125 10.52 -2.07 6.26
C SER A 125 11.89 -1.70 6.84
N GLY A 126 11.97 -0.62 7.63
CA GLY A 126 13.16 -0.25 8.40
C GLY A 126 13.15 -0.75 9.85
N LEU A 127 12.15 -1.55 10.23
CA LEU A 127 11.97 -2.13 11.55
C LEU A 127 12.02 -3.66 11.47
N ASP A 128 13.12 -4.18 10.94
CA ASP A 128 13.52 -5.58 11.15
C ASP A 128 14.40 -5.69 12.40
#